data_AF-A0A6B3HAF4-F1
#
_entry.id   AF-A0A6B3HAF4-F1
#
_cell.length_a   1.000
_cell.length_b   1.000
_cell.length_c   1.000
_cell.angle_alpha   90.00
_cell.angle_beta   90.00
_cell.angle_gamma   90.00
#
_symmetry.space_group_name_H-M   'P 1'
#
loop_
_entity.id
_entity.type
_entity.pdbx_description
1 polymer ?
#
loop_
_entity_poly.entity_id
_entity_poly.type
_entity_poly.pdbx_seq_one_letter_code
_entity_poly.pdbx_strand_id
1 'polypeptide(L)' 'SRKFFDGLGEYAVEHGAKGLAWVRVGEDGTLAGPIAKFLTETDIKTLTERLSLVPGDAVFFGAGEFDEVSKI' A
#
# COMPACT_ATOMS: atom_id res chain seq x y z
N SER A 1 0.53 -2.64 13.33
CA SER A 1 1.46 -3.80 13.41
C SER A 1 1.39 -4.55 12.09
N ARG A 2 2.42 -5.33 11.70
CA ARG A 2 2.40 -6.10 10.43
C ARG A 2 1.13 -6.94 10.26
N LYS A 3 0.70 -7.58 11.35
CA LYS A 3 -0.53 -8.37 11.47
C LYS A 3 -1.81 -7.62 11.05
N PHE A 4 -1.87 -6.30 11.28
CA PHE A 4 -3.00 -5.48 10.84
C PHE A 4 -3.09 -5.43 9.30
N PHE A 5 -1.95 -5.19 8.64
CA PHE A 5 -1.89 -5.13 7.19
C PHE A 5 -2.11 -6.49 6.52
N ASP A 6 -1.60 -7.56 7.14
CA ASP A 6 -1.83 -8.92 6.66
C ASP A 6 -3.33 -9.28 6.70
N GLY A 7 -4.03 -8.92 7.79
CA GLY A 7 -5.49 -9.11 7.89
C GLY A 7 -6.31 -8.30 6.89
N LEU A 8 -5.85 -7.09 6.52
CA LEU A 8 -6.47 -6.33 5.43
C LEU A 8 -6.25 -6.98 4.06
N GLY A 9 -5.11 -7.66 3.87
CA GLY A 9 -4.86 -8.48 2.69
C GLY A 9 -5.84 -9.66 2.58
N GLU A 10 -6.09 -10.36 3.69
CA GLU A 10 -7.10 -11.43 3.75
C GLU A 10 -8.50 -10.89 3.44
N TYR A 11 -8.89 -9.77 4.07
CA TYR A 11 -10.17 -9.10 3.81
C TYR A 11 -10.35 -8.71 2.33
N ALA A 12 -9.31 -8.16 1.70
CA ALA A 12 -9.33 -7.81 0.29
C ALA A 12 -9.58 -9.03 -0.61
N VAL A 13 -8.95 -10.16 -0.28
CA VAL A 13 -9.13 -11.42 -1.01
C VAL A 13 -10.54 -11.96 -0.86
N GLU A 14 -11.11 -11.89 0.35
CA GLU A 14 -12.52 -12.27 0.59
C GLU A 14 -13.51 -11.43 -0.23
N HIS A 15 -13.15 -10.18 -0.55
CA HIS A 15 -13.97 -9.27 -1.36
C HIS A 15 -13.69 -9.35 -2.86
N GLY A 16 -12.91 -10.34 -3.30
CA GLY A 16 -12.68 -10.65 -4.71
C GLY A 16 -11.43 -10.02 -5.32
N ALA A 17 -10.67 -9.24 -4.57
CA ALA A 17 -9.36 -8.78 -5.01
C ALA A 17 -8.35 -9.94 -5.01
N LYS A 18 -7.32 -9.87 -5.85
CA LYS A 18 -6.25 -10.90 -5.85
C LYS A 18 -5.27 -10.77 -4.69
N GLY A 19 -5.38 -9.69 -3.91
CA GLY A 19 -4.51 -9.34 -2.80
C GLY A 19 -4.56 -7.83 -2.53
N LEU A 20 -3.90 -7.42 -1.46
CA LEU A 20 -3.74 -6.00 -1.11
C LEU A 20 -2.25 -5.70 -0.91
N ALA A 21 -1.68 -4.95 -1.84
CA ALA A 21 -0.32 -4.45 -1.69
C ALA A 21 -0.33 -3.20 -0.80
N TRP A 22 0.71 -3.01 0.00
CA TRP A 22 0.78 -1.88 0.92
C TRP A 22 2.22 -1.42 1.17
N VAL A 23 2.36 -0.14 1.53
CA VAL A 23 3.57 0.45 2.10
C VAL A 23 3.18 1.35 3.27
N ARG A 24 4.12 1.55 4.19
CA ARG A 24 4.00 2.48 5.30
C ARG A 24 5.18 3.43 5.29
N VAL A 25 4.93 4.69 5.61
CA VAL A 25 5.97 5.70 5.80
C VAL A 25 6.55 5.55 7.22
N GLY A 26 7.84 5.25 7.28
CA GLY A 26 8.63 5.22 8.51
C GLY A 26 8.83 6.62 9.11
N GLU A 27 9.34 6.67 10.34
CA GLU A 27 9.64 7.93 11.02
C GLU A 27 10.70 8.77 10.31
N ASP A 28 11.59 8.10 9.57
CA ASP A 28 12.63 8.70 8.73
C ASP A 28 12.14 9.06 7.31
N GLY A 29 10.85 8.86 7.02
CA GLY A 29 10.26 9.08 5.70
C GLY A 29 10.49 7.94 4.71
N THR A 30 11.17 6.86 5.10
CA THR A 30 11.38 5.71 4.22
C THR A 30 10.12 4.87 4.07
N LEU A 31 9.92 4.25 2.91
CA LEU A 31 8.80 3.33 2.72
C LEU A 31 9.18 1.91 3.18
N ALA A 32 8.35 1.34 4.05
CA ALA A 32 8.45 -0.04 4.50
C ALA A 32 7.20 -0.83 4.07
N GLY A 33 7.40 -2.02 3.50
CA GLY A 33 6.29 -2.88 3.09
C GLY A 33 6.72 -3.96 2.10
N PRO A 34 5.84 -4.93 1.78
CA PRO A 34 6.13 -6.01 0.84
C PRO A 34 6.51 -5.49 -0.55
N ILE A 35 5.98 -4.34 -0.96
CA ILE A 35 6.26 -3.76 -2.27
C ILE A 35 7.34 -2.67 -2.28
N ALA A 36 7.77 -2.19 -1.11
CA ALA A 36 8.69 -1.06 -1.02
C ALA A 36 10.01 -1.31 -1.77
N LYS A 37 10.52 -2.54 -1.74
CA LYS A 37 11.73 -2.97 -2.46
C LYS A 37 11.60 -2.97 -3.99
N PHE A 38 10.37 -2.91 -4.52
CA PHE A 38 10.10 -2.86 -5.96
C PHE A 38 9.88 -1.44 -6.47
N LEU A 39 9.80 -0.44 -5.58
CA LEU A 39 9.65 0.96 -5.93
C LEU A 39 11.03 1.59 -6.15
N THR A 40 11.16 2.38 -7.21
CA THR A 40 12.36 3.20 -7.45
C THR A 40 12.30 4.49 -6.63
N GLU A 41 13.42 5.19 -6.48
CA GLU A 41 13.44 6.51 -5.83
C GLU A 41 12.47 7.51 -6.47
N THR A 42 12.34 7.47 -7.80
CA THR A 42 11.41 8.30 -8.56
C THR A 42 9.95 7.97 -8.23
N ASP A 43 9.61 6.68 -8.11
CA ASP A 43 8.26 6.24 -7.74
C ASP A 43 7.91 6.70 -6.32
N ILE A 44 8.85 6.53 -5.39
CA ILE A 44 8.70 6.95 -3.99
C ILE A 44 8.45 8.46 -3.91
N LYS A 45 9.29 9.26 -4.59
CA LYS A 45 9.12 10.72 -4.62
C LYS A 45 7.77 11.13 -5.19
N THR A 46 7.37 10.53 -6.31
CA THR A 46 6.08 10.83 -6.96
C THR A 46 4.89 10.46 -6.07
N LEU A 47 4.96 9.31 -5.39
CA LEU A 47 3.94 8.86 -4.43
C LEU A 47 3.82 9.83 -3.26
N THR A 48 4.94 10.18 -2.64
CA THR A 48 4.99 11.11 -1.51
C THR A 48 4.42 12.48 -1.87
N GLU A 49 4.78 13.02 -3.04
CA GLU A 49 4.27 14.32 -3.50
C GLU A 49 2.78 14.27 -3.83
N ARG A 50 2.32 13.25 -4.58
CA ARG A 50 0.91 13.15 -5.00
C ARG A 50 -0.05 12.91 -3.85
N LEU A 51 0.35 12.10 -2.88
CA LEU A 51 -0.49 11.73 -1.74
C LEU A 51 -0.18 12.57 -0.50
N SER A 52 0.78 13.50 -0.57
CA SER A 52 1.22 14.33 0.56
C SER A 52 1.58 13.50 1.80
N LEU A 53 2.31 12.40 1.58
CA LEU A 53 2.58 11.40 2.63
C LEU A 53 3.49 11.96 3.73
N VAL A 54 3.15 11.64 4.97
CA VAL A 54 3.94 11.97 6.16
C VAL A 54 4.28 10.72 6.99
N PRO A 55 5.30 10.78 7.86
CA PRO A 55 5.61 9.70 8.78
C PRO A 55 4.38 9.20 9.55
N GLY A 56 4.17 7.89 9.52
CA GLY A 56 3.01 7.25 10.13
C GLY A 56 1.92 6.83 9.14
N ASP A 57 1.89 7.41 7.93
CA ASP A 57 0.90 7.07 6.91
C ASP A 57 1.11 5.68 6.34
N ALA A 58 0.03 5.11 5.80
CA ALA A 58 0.04 3.88 5.04
C ALA A 58 -0.71 4.06 3.72
N VAL A 59 -0.15 3.50 2.65
CA VAL A 59 -0.75 3.49 1.32
C VAL A 59 -1.04 2.06 0.94
N PHE A 60 -2.27 1.84 0.48
CA PHE A 60 -2.76 0.57 -0.02
C PHE A 60 -2.93 0.64 -1.54
N PHE A 61 -2.67 -0.46 -2.21
CA PHE A 61 -2.69 -0.57 -3.67
C PHE A 61 -3.61 -1.72 -4.07
N GLY A 62 -4.68 -1.38 -4.79
CA GLY A 62 -5.51 -2.32 -5.53
C GLY A 62 -5.04 -2.38 -6.99
N ALA A 63 -4.69 -3.58 -7.47
CA ALA A 63 -4.28 -3.79 -8.86
C ALA A 63 -5.18 -4.87 -9.50
N GLY A 64 -5.99 -4.45 -10.47
CA GLY A 64 -6.99 -5.30 -11.10
C GLY A 64 -8.07 -4.48 -11.79
N GLU A 65 -9.17 -5.13 -12.17
CA GLU A 65 -10.36 -4.44 -12.69
C GLU A 65 -10.93 -3.51 -11.62
N PHE A 66 -11.38 -2.32 -12.03
CA PHE A 66 -11.88 -1.31 -11.09
C PHE A 66 -13.01 -1.84 -10.21
N ASP A 67 -13.93 -2.61 -10.78
CA ASP A 67 -15.07 -3.21 -10.07
C ASP A 67 -14.65 -4.30 -9.05
N GLU A 68 -13.46 -4.87 -9.18
CA GLU A 68 -12.92 -5.86 -8.23
C GLU A 68 -12.21 -5.15 -7.08
N VAL A 69 -11.42 -4.11 -7.38
CA VAL A 69 -10.54 -3.47 -6.39
C VAL A 69 -11.14 -2.26 -5.68
N SER A 70 -12.26 -1.71 -6.17
CA SER A 70 -12.95 -0.57 -5.53
C SER A 70 -13.92 -0.98 -4.41
N LYS A 71 -14.16 -2.28 -4.22
CA LYS A 71 -15.05 -2.83 -3.18
C LYS A 71 -14.39 -2.97 -1.80
N ILE A 72 -13.09 -2.68 -1.74
CA ILE A 72 -12.22 -2.88 -0.58
C ILE A 72 -12.00 -1.56 0.15
#